data_AF-A0A921QXY1-F1
#
_entry.id   AF-A0A921QXY1-F1
#
_cell.length_a   1.000
_cell.length_b   1.000
_cell.length_c   1.000
_cell.angle_alpha   90.00
_cell.angle_beta   90.00
_cell.angle_gamma   90.00
#
_symmetry.space_group_name_H-M   'P 1'
#
loop_
_entity.id
_entity.type
_entity.pdbx_description
1 polymer ?
#
loop_
_entity_poly.entity_id
_entity_poly.type
_entity_poly.pdbx_seq_one_letter_code
_entity_poly.pdbx_strand_id
1 'polypeptide(L)'
;MARGVGAPSFLLPASPPPLLVLQLLLLVSTSCALSLCSACGCGEDLLTNGFTAVDLPEVLFKVQKPYDVPLPDRYEFVDGVRRMWVYATDMPITTAHPGGPRTETKIQLIYSSGVWQFEGYGYIPRGTTGASVMQIFGAAEHATTLMLHVYDGRLTYYHDDSRVVDASIYDRWFKLNVIHDVAASNVTVFVDGQHRLTVPGRGGDSHYFKFGVYGQRNNGMSYLMESRWRDVKVFNRDVKVFKSGEARAKEWRVYNFIMIIVTYIMFKQIA
;
A
#
# COMPACT_ATOMS: atom_id res chain seq x y z
N MET A 1 43.71 -64.27 49.20
CA MET A 1 42.69 -63.53 49.97
C MET A 1 42.65 -62.10 49.45
N ALA A 2 41.54 -61.73 48.82
CA ALA A 2 41.40 -60.53 48.00
C ALA A 2 41.18 -59.26 48.86
N ARG A 3 41.81 -58.15 48.43
CA ARG A 3 41.68 -56.79 48.98
C ARG A 3 40.33 -56.19 48.56
N GLY A 4 39.54 -55.74 49.53
CA GLY A 4 38.32 -54.95 49.30
C GLY A 4 38.64 -53.47 49.10
N VAL A 5 38.16 -52.90 47.99
CA VAL A 5 38.27 -51.47 47.64
C VAL A 5 36.92 -50.82 47.96
N GLY A 6 36.95 -49.69 48.69
CA GLY A 6 35.76 -48.95 49.14
C GLY A 6 34.99 -48.27 48.01
N ALA A 7 33.67 -48.23 48.15
CA ALA A 7 32.76 -47.48 47.28
C ALA A 7 32.70 -45.99 47.69
N PRO A 8 32.63 -45.04 46.76
CA PRO A 8 32.43 -43.63 47.08
C PRO A 8 30.94 -43.29 47.24
N SER A 9 30.62 -42.57 48.32
CA SER A 9 29.30 -42.02 48.59
C SER A 9 29.03 -40.81 47.68
N PHE A 10 28.02 -40.89 46.81
CA PHE A 10 27.55 -39.74 46.04
C PHE A 10 26.61 -38.89 46.88
N LEU A 11 27.01 -37.66 47.18
CA LEU A 11 26.14 -36.63 47.78
C LEU A 11 25.23 -36.06 46.68
N LEU A 12 23.91 -36.16 46.87
CA LEU A 12 22.92 -35.45 46.05
C LEU A 12 23.02 -33.94 46.33
N PRO A 13 22.96 -33.06 45.31
CA PRO A 13 22.94 -31.62 45.56
C PRO A 13 21.62 -31.24 46.23
N ALA A 14 21.71 -30.41 47.28
CA ALA A 14 20.56 -29.88 47.99
C ALA A 14 19.65 -29.09 47.04
N SER A 15 18.33 -29.31 47.16
CA SER A 15 17.34 -28.50 46.46
C SER A 15 17.44 -27.04 46.92
N PRO A 16 17.37 -26.06 46.01
CA PRO A 16 17.40 -24.66 46.40
C PRO A 16 16.18 -24.33 47.27
N PRO A 17 16.33 -23.46 48.29
CA PRO A 17 15.24 -23.12 49.18
C PRO A 17 14.10 -22.45 48.39
N PRO A 18 12.82 -22.70 48.72
CA PRO A 18 11.66 -22.26 47.94
C PRO A 18 11.58 -20.72 47.78
N LEU A 19 12.21 -19.96 48.68
CA LEU A 19 12.34 -18.50 48.60
C LEU A 19 13.20 -18.04 47.41
N LEU A 20 14.26 -18.78 47.06
CA LEU A 20 15.14 -18.43 45.93
C LEU A 20 14.45 -18.68 44.59
N VAL A 21 13.64 -19.73 44.50
CA VAL A 21 12.84 -20.04 43.31
C VAL A 21 11.75 -18.99 43.09
N LEU A 22 11.10 -18.53 44.18
CA LEU A 22 10.08 -17.47 44.13
C LEU A 22 10.68 -16.11 43.73
N GLN A 23 11.88 -15.79 44.23
CA GLN A 23 12.61 -14.57 43.83
C GLN A 23 13.01 -14.59 42.35
N LEU A 24 13.45 -15.74 41.83
CA LEU A 24 13.78 -15.90 40.40
C LEU A 24 12.52 -15.75 39.51
N LEU A 25 11.40 -16.33 39.92
CA LEU A 25 10.12 -16.21 39.20
C LEU A 25 9.59 -14.77 39.18
N LEU A 26 9.73 -14.04 40.29
CA LEU A 26 9.38 -12.62 40.37
C LEU A 26 10.27 -11.77 39.45
N LEU A 27 11.59 -12.00 39.44
CA LEU A 27 12.54 -11.32 38.55
C LEU A 27 12.27 -11.56 37.05
N VAL A 28 11.90 -12.79 36.67
CA VAL A 28 11.51 -13.12 35.28
C VAL A 28 10.17 -12.47 34.93
N SER A 29 9.21 -12.43 35.85
CA SER A 29 7.92 -11.76 35.63
C SER A 29 8.04 -10.24 35.48
N THR A 30 8.95 -9.60 36.23
CA THR A 30 9.23 -8.16 36.09
C THR A 30 10.01 -7.85 34.82
N SER A 31 10.89 -8.75 34.38
CA SER A 31 11.60 -8.64 33.08
C SER A 31 10.63 -8.74 31.90
N CYS A 32 9.63 -9.63 31.98
CA CYS A 32 8.57 -9.73 30.98
C CYS A 32 7.61 -8.54 31.00
N ALA A 33 7.31 -7.97 32.18
CA ALA A 33 6.43 -6.80 32.29
C ALA A 33 7.11 -5.50 31.82
N LEU A 34 8.43 -5.37 31.96
CA LEU A 34 9.20 -4.22 31.48
C LEU A 34 9.43 -4.21 29.96
N SER A 35 9.12 -5.31 29.25
CA SER A 35 9.21 -5.36 27.78
C SER A 35 7.92 -4.89 27.07
N LEU A 36 6.87 -4.50 27.81
CA LEU A 36 5.57 -4.09 27.25
C LEU A 36 5.19 -2.64 27.54
N CYS A 37 6.09 -1.85 28.13
CA CYS A 37 5.88 -0.41 28.31
C CYS A 37 6.54 0.39 27.19
N SER A 38 5.70 0.78 26.24
CA SER A 38 5.76 2.10 25.60
C SER A 38 7.05 2.48 24.88
N ALA A 39 7.19 1.96 23.66
CA ALA A 39 7.69 2.78 22.56
C ALA A 39 6.62 3.85 22.22
N CYS A 40 6.43 4.82 23.12
CA CYS A 40 5.73 6.06 22.82
C CYS A 40 6.79 7.10 22.46
N GLY A 41 6.87 7.45 21.17
CA GLY A 41 7.67 8.58 20.68
C GLY A 41 8.70 8.18 19.63
N CYS A 42 8.50 8.73 18.42
CA CYS A 42 9.41 8.76 17.27
C CYS A 42 9.95 7.41 16.76
N GLY A 43 9.06 6.53 16.31
CA GLY A 43 9.43 5.64 15.22
C GLY A 43 9.50 6.46 13.94
N GLU A 44 10.70 6.71 13.41
CA GLU A 44 10.79 6.95 11.97
C GLU A 44 10.02 5.81 11.29
N ASP A 45 9.07 6.15 10.42
CA ASP A 45 8.26 5.15 9.75
C ASP A 45 9.17 4.27 8.89
N LEU A 46 9.55 3.11 9.41
CA LEU A 46 10.45 2.15 8.77
C LEU A 46 9.98 1.79 7.35
N LEU A 47 8.67 1.93 7.07
CA LEU A 47 8.10 1.69 5.74
C LEU A 47 8.56 2.71 4.69
N THR A 48 8.92 3.93 5.12
CA THR A 48 9.45 4.98 4.23
C THR A 48 10.98 5.01 4.16
N ASN A 49 11.67 4.09 4.83
CA ASN A 49 13.12 4.05 4.79
C ASN A 49 13.65 3.80 3.36
N GLY A 50 14.55 4.65 2.90
CA GLY A 50 15.09 4.64 1.54
C GLY A 50 14.11 5.17 0.48
N PHE A 51 12.94 5.69 0.86
CA PHE A 51 12.03 6.38 -0.05
C PHE A 51 12.24 7.90 -0.01
N THR A 52 12.00 8.55 -1.16
CA THR A 52 11.93 10.00 -1.30
C THR A 52 10.47 10.42 -1.44
N ALA A 53 10.04 11.37 -0.62
CA ALA A 53 8.70 11.95 -0.73
C ALA A 53 8.54 12.69 -2.06
N VAL A 54 7.42 12.46 -2.74
CA VAL A 54 7.07 13.20 -3.95
C VAL A 54 6.27 14.44 -3.57
N ASP A 55 6.61 15.59 -4.17
CA ASP A 55 5.80 16.78 -4.04
C ASP A 55 4.43 16.56 -4.73
N LEU A 56 3.36 16.66 -3.94
CA LEU A 56 1.99 16.38 -4.36
C LEU A 56 1.11 17.61 -4.13
N PRO A 57 1.20 18.65 -4.98
CA PRO A 57 0.30 19.78 -4.89
C PRO A 57 -1.15 19.36 -5.21
N GLU A 58 -2.11 20.08 -4.63
CA GLU A 58 -3.56 19.79 -4.73
C GLU A 58 -4.04 19.57 -6.18
N VAL A 59 -3.45 20.29 -7.14
CA VAL A 59 -3.76 20.18 -8.57
C VAL A 59 -3.61 18.75 -9.12
N LEU A 60 -2.80 17.90 -8.49
CA LEU A 60 -2.61 16.50 -8.88
C LEU A 60 -3.73 15.58 -8.37
N PHE A 61 -4.55 16.00 -7.42
CA PHE A 61 -5.68 15.22 -6.92
C PHE A 61 -6.92 15.43 -7.81
N LYS A 62 -7.04 14.66 -8.89
CA LYS A 62 -8.16 14.77 -9.83
C LYS A 62 -9.35 13.93 -9.36
N VAL A 63 -10.35 14.60 -8.79
CA VAL A 63 -11.58 13.96 -8.32
C VAL A 63 -12.48 13.58 -9.50
N GLN A 64 -12.80 12.30 -9.58
CA GLN A 64 -13.80 11.70 -10.46
C GLN A 64 -15.13 11.60 -9.71
N LYS A 65 -16.25 11.82 -10.39
CA LYS A 65 -17.60 11.81 -9.82
C LYS A 65 -18.59 11.18 -10.81
N PRO A 66 -19.84 10.84 -10.41
CA PRO A 66 -20.90 10.53 -11.36
C PRO A 66 -21.08 11.66 -12.38
N TYR A 67 -21.29 11.34 -13.66
CA TYR A 67 -21.28 12.37 -14.71
C TYR A 67 -22.41 13.40 -14.54
N ASP A 68 -23.55 12.99 -14.00
CA ASP A 68 -24.80 13.74 -13.87
C ASP A 68 -25.01 14.38 -12.49
N VAL A 69 -24.12 14.14 -11.54
CA VAL A 69 -24.22 14.69 -10.17
C VAL A 69 -23.18 15.79 -9.97
N PRO A 70 -23.52 16.98 -9.43
CA PRO A 70 -22.53 18.00 -9.05
C PRO A 70 -21.47 17.47 -8.07
N LEU A 71 -20.23 17.99 -8.15
CA LEU A 71 -19.14 17.54 -7.28
C LEU A 71 -19.45 17.73 -5.77
N PRO A 72 -19.95 18.89 -5.30
CA PRO A 72 -20.23 19.10 -3.88
C PRO A 72 -21.26 18.13 -3.28
N ASP A 73 -22.09 17.52 -4.12
CA ASP A 73 -23.12 16.58 -3.67
C ASP A 73 -22.56 15.18 -3.37
N ARG A 74 -21.27 14.94 -3.69
CA ARG A 74 -20.60 13.64 -3.53
C ARG A 74 -19.18 13.73 -2.98
N TYR A 75 -18.65 14.94 -2.83
CA TYR A 75 -17.28 15.22 -2.40
C TYR A 75 -17.20 16.48 -1.55
N GLU A 76 -16.45 16.41 -0.46
CA GLU A 76 -16.03 17.58 0.31
C GLU A 76 -14.55 17.47 0.70
N PHE A 77 -13.88 18.61 0.81
CA PHE A 77 -12.53 18.72 1.34
C PHE A 77 -12.48 19.82 2.38
N VAL A 78 -12.49 19.43 3.65
CA VAL A 78 -12.59 20.33 4.81
C VAL A 78 -11.56 19.90 5.83
N ASP A 79 -10.80 20.86 6.36
CA ASP A 79 -9.79 20.64 7.41
C ASP A 79 -8.81 19.49 7.12
N GLY A 80 -8.37 19.38 5.87
CA GLY A 80 -7.43 18.36 5.42
C GLY A 80 -8.03 16.95 5.23
N VAL A 81 -9.35 16.79 5.40
CA VAL A 81 -10.07 15.53 5.20
C VAL A 81 -10.88 15.60 3.91
N ARG A 82 -10.61 14.66 3.01
CA ARG A 82 -11.42 14.41 1.81
C ARG A 82 -12.49 13.39 2.17
N ARG A 83 -13.77 13.75 2.09
CA ARG A 83 -14.87 12.79 2.20
C ARG A 83 -15.50 12.61 0.84
N MET A 84 -15.71 11.35 0.48
CA MET A 84 -16.18 10.92 -0.83
C MET A 84 -17.27 9.89 -0.63
N TRP A 85 -18.43 10.12 -1.22
CA TRP A 85 -19.55 9.19 -1.13
C TRP A 85 -20.25 9.04 -2.48
N VAL A 86 -20.96 7.93 -2.64
CA VAL A 86 -21.87 7.65 -3.76
C VAL A 86 -23.02 6.77 -3.30
N TYR A 87 -24.15 6.87 -3.98
CA TYR A 87 -25.23 5.91 -3.88
C TYR A 87 -25.06 4.78 -4.90
N ALA A 88 -25.58 3.60 -4.61
CA ALA A 88 -25.59 2.46 -5.53
C ALA A 88 -26.29 2.76 -6.86
N THR A 89 -27.19 3.73 -6.88
CA THR A 89 -27.96 4.19 -8.05
C THR A 89 -27.31 5.34 -8.81
N ASP A 90 -26.19 5.90 -8.31
CA ASP A 90 -25.49 6.95 -9.04
C ASP A 90 -24.92 6.41 -10.35
N MET A 91 -24.73 7.31 -11.31
CA MET A 91 -24.18 6.94 -12.61
C MET A 91 -22.65 6.76 -12.58
N PRO A 92 -22.08 6.09 -13.59
CA PRO A 92 -20.63 6.00 -13.75
C PRO A 92 -19.98 7.37 -13.97
N ILE A 93 -18.66 7.37 -14.10
CA ILE A 93 -17.88 8.60 -14.37
C ILE A 93 -18.23 9.26 -15.71
N THR A 94 -18.61 8.48 -16.72
CA THR A 94 -19.05 8.95 -18.04
C THR A 94 -20.06 7.97 -18.63
N THR A 95 -20.81 8.41 -19.63
CA THR A 95 -21.70 7.55 -20.42
C THR A 95 -20.95 6.54 -21.29
N ALA A 96 -19.70 6.83 -21.65
CA ALA A 96 -18.86 5.98 -22.49
C ALA A 96 -18.13 4.85 -21.73
N HIS A 97 -18.03 4.95 -20.41
CA HIS A 97 -17.31 3.97 -19.57
C HIS A 97 -18.28 3.30 -18.59
N PRO A 98 -18.87 2.15 -18.97
CA PRO A 98 -19.78 1.42 -18.10
C PRO A 98 -19.00 0.83 -16.92
N GLY A 99 -19.09 1.49 -15.77
CA GLY A 99 -18.53 1.04 -14.49
C GLY A 99 -19.57 1.14 -13.37
N GLY A 100 -19.16 0.87 -12.13
CA GLY A 100 -19.94 1.28 -10.97
C GLY A 100 -19.86 2.81 -10.70
N PRO A 101 -20.75 3.34 -9.85
CA PRO A 101 -20.68 4.72 -9.38
C PRO A 101 -19.37 4.96 -8.64
N ARG A 102 -18.83 6.19 -8.74
CA ARG A 102 -17.62 6.55 -7.99
C ARG A 102 -17.57 8.01 -7.63
N THR A 103 -17.04 8.26 -6.44
CA THR A 103 -16.33 9.49 -6.14
C THR A 103 -14.94 9.09 -5.73
N GLU A 104 -13.98 9.30 -6.63
CA GLU A 104 -12.66 8.71 -6.50
C GLU A 104 -11.59 9.68 -7.00
N THR A 105 -10.54 9.85 -6.22
CA THR A 105 -9.43 10.70 -6.58
C THR A 105 -8.40 9.89 -7.36
N LYS A 106 -8.11 10.32 -8.58
CA LYS A 106 -6.93 9.91 -9.34
C LYS A 106 -5.78 10.84 -8.96
N ILE A 107 -4.69 10.29 -8.43
CA ILE A 107 -3.44 11.06 -8.31
C ILE A 107 -2.82 11.14 -9.71
N GLN A 108 -2.71 12.35 -10.26
CA GLN A 108 -2.22 12.63 -11.60
C GLN A 108 -0.68 12.57 -11.64
N LEU A 109 -0.14 11.43 -11.21
CA LEU A 109 1.27 11.10 -11.16
C LEU A 109 1.43 9.69 -11.73
N ILE A 110 1.87 9.61 -12.98
CA ILE A 110 2.00 8.35 -13.72
C ILE A 110 3.42 7.85 -13.60
N TYR A 111 3.58 6.56 -13.35
CA TYR A 111 4.88 5.90 -13.26
C TYR A 111 4.92 4.59 -14.05
N SER A 112 6.12 4.22 -14.49
CA SER A 112 6.36 3.03 -15.32
C SER A 112 7.53 2.16 -14.84
N SER A 113 8.27 2.62 -13.83
CA SER A 113 9.46 1.95 -13.28
C SER A 113 9.75 2.44 -11.85
N GLY A 114 10.70 1.78 -11.18
CA GLY A 114 11.06 2.06 -9.79
C GLY A 114 10.08 1.44 -8.79
N VAL A 115 10.22 1.84 -7.53
CA VAL A 115 9.33 1.40 -6.43
C VAL A 115 8.54 2.60 -5.95
N TRP A 116 7.21 2.45 -5.91
CA TRP A 116 6.28 3.54 -5.58
C TRP A 116 5.40 3.16 -4.40
N GLN A 117 5.24 4.09 -3.47
CA GLN A 117 4.44 3.89 -2.27
C GLN A 117 3.35 4.95 -2.18
N PHE A 118 2.10 4.50 -2.04
CA PHE A 118 1.01 5.32 -1.51
C PHE A 118 1.00 5.20 0.01
N GLU A 119 0.81 6.32 0.70
CA GLU A 119 0.48 6.38 2.12
C GLU A 119 -0.75 7.26 2.33
N GLY A 120 -1.65 6.89 3.23
CA GLY A 120 -2.71 7.77 3.69
C GLY A 120 -3.49 7.17 4.85
N TYR A 121 -4.21 8.01 5.60
CA TYR A 121 -5.13 7.54 6.62
C TYR A 121 -6.54 7.46 6.02
N GLY A 122 -7.09 6.24 6.00
CA GLY A 122 -8.45 5.97 5.57
C GLY A 122 -9.40 5.84 6.76
N TYR A 123 -10.65 6.26 6.59
CA TYR A 123 -11.76 5.97 7.50
C TYR A 123 -12.96 5.54 6.67
N ILE A 124 -13.50 4.35 6.98
CA ILE A 124 -14.68 3.81 6.30
C ILE A 124 -15.85 3.79 7.29
N PRO A 125 -16.92 4.56 7.07
CA PRO A 125 -18.12 4.46 7.88
C PRO A 125 -18.76 3.07 7.74
N ARG A 126 -19.18 2.49 8.87
CA ARG A 126 -19.96 1.26 8.89
C ARG A 126 -21.17 1.32 7.97
N GLY A 127 -21.43 0.20 7.31
CA GLY A 127 -22.48 0.08 6.30
C GLY A 127 -21.98 0.27 4.88
N THR A 128 -20.75 0.76 4.68
CA THR A 128 -20.10 0.78 3.36
C THR A 128 -19.66 -0.62 2.96
N THR A 129 -20.32 -1.25 1.99
CA THR A 129 -19.94 -2.56 1.45
C THR A 129 -20.04 -2.57 -0.08
N GLY A 130 -19.26 -3.42 -0.74
CA GLY A 130 -19.25 -3.48 -2.19
C GLY A 130 -18.56 -2.29 -2.85
N ALA A 131 -17.54 -1.72 -2.21
CA ALA A 131 -16.80 -0.59 -2.74
C ALA A 131 -15.30 -0.88 -2.75
N SER A 132 -14.61 -0.51 -3.83
CA SER A 132 -13.16 -0.34 -3.84
C SER A 132 -12.82 1.01 -3.22
N VAL A 133 -11.85 1.02 -2.30
CA VAL A 133 -11.42 2.25 -1.60
C VAL A 133 -10.01 2.70 -1.95
N MET A 134 -9.21 1.81 -2.53
CA MET A 134 -7.86 2.12 -3.02
C MET A 134 -7.55 1.26 -4.25
N GLN A 135 -6.87 1.84 -5.23
CA GLN A 135 -6.41 1.12 -6.43
C GLN A 135 -4.99 1.51 -6.82
N ILE A 136 -4.32 0.57 -7.48
CA ILE A 136 -3.28 0.86 -8.47
C ILE A 136 -3.90 0.57 -9.83
N PHE A 137 -4.14 1.62 -10.61
CA PHE A 137 -4.59 1.50 -11.99
C PHE A 137 -3.39 1.31 -12.91
N GLY A 138 -3.58 0.54 -14.00
CA GLY A 138 -2.51 0.12 -14.91
C GLY A 138 -2.20 -1.36 -14.73
N ALA A 139 -2.14 -2.11 -15.83
CA ALA A 139 -1.70 -3.50 -15.92
C ALA A 139 -1.53 -3.87 -17.41
N ALA A 140 -0.93 -5.02 -17.72
CA ALA A 140 -0.74 -5.49 -19.10
C ALA A 140 -2.05 -6.01 -19.73
N GLU A 141 -2.76 -6.89 -19.01
CA GLU A 141 -3.97 -7.57 -19.50
C GLU A 141 -5.24 -7.18 -18.72
N HIS A 142 -5.08 -6.32 -17.71
CA HIS A 142 -6.16 -5.87 -16.83
C HIS A 142 -6.19 -4.35 -16.75
N ALA A 143 -7.27 -3.78 -16.22
CA ALA A 143 -7.34 -2.34 -15.98
C ALA A 143 -6.52 -1.90 -14.75
N THR A 144 -6.36 -2.79 -13.76
CA THR A 144 -5.75 -2.48 -12.46
C THR A 144 -4.75 -3.55 -12.05
N THR A 145 -3.69 -3.12 -11.37
CA THR A 145 -2.72 -3.97 -10.68
C THR A 145 -3.22 -4.38 -9.29
N LEU A 146 -3.89 -3.45 -8.58
CA LEU A 146 -4.48 -3.68 -7.26
C LEU A 146 -5.83 -2.97 -7.16
N MET A 147 -6.79 -3.61 -6.49
CA MET A 147 -7.92 -2.94 -5.86
C MET A 147 -8.11 -3.50 -4.44
N LEU A 148 -8.34 -2.62 -3.48
CA LEU A 148 -8.70 -2.98 -2.11
C LEU A 148 -10.19 -2.71 -1.91
N HIS A 149 -10.97 -3.76 -1.72
CA HIS A 149 -12.41 -3.67 -1.57
C HIS A 149 -12.82 -3.76 -0.11
N VAL A 150 -13.99 -3.21 0.21
CA VAL A 150 -14.64 -3.35 1.51
C VAL A 150 -15.85 -4.25 1.38
N TYR A 151 -15.86 -5.35 2.14
CA TYR A 151 -17.01 -6.24 2.28
C TYR A 151 -17.27 -6.52 3.76
N ASP A 152 -18.40 -6.01 4.26
CA ASP A 152 -18.84 -6.20 5.63
C ASP A 152 -17.74 -5.90 6.67
N GLY A 153 -17.08 -4.76 6.50
CA GLY A 153 -16.03 -4.26 7.41
C GLY A 153 -14.65 -4.86 7.20
N ARG A 154 -14.54 -5.86 6.33
CA ARG A 154 -13.27 -6.45 5.91
C ARG A 154 -12.71 -5.71 4.71
N LEU A 155 -11.41 -5.41 4.75
CA LEU A 155 -10.63 -4.98 3.60
C LEU A 155 -10.09 -6.22 2.88
N THR A 156 -10.34 -6.36 1.59
CA THR A 156 -9.99 -7.56 0.81
C THR A 156 -9.20 -7.21 -0.46
N TYR A 157 -8.41 -8.16 -0.94
CA TYR A 157 -7.81 -8.09 -2.28
C TYR A 157 -8.89 -8.36 -3.35
N TYR A 158 -9.32 -7.32 -4.07
CA TYR A 158 -10.50 -7.39 -4.95
C TYR A 158 -11.71 -8.03 -4.23
N HIS A 159 -12.53 -8.81 -4.93
CA HIS A 159 -13.69 -9.53 -4.39
C HIS A 159 -13.33 -10.92 -3.81
N ASP A 160 -12.05 -11.15 -3.50
CA ASP A 160 -11.58 -12.43 -2.99
C ASP A 160 -11.71 -12.46 -1.45
N ASP A 161 -12.79 -13.06 -0.97
CA ASP A 161 -13.08 -13.21 0.46
C ASP A 161 -12.07 -14.10 1.21
N SER A 162 -11.23 -14.86 0.51
CA SER A 162 -10.14 -15.65 1.11
C SER A 162 -8.87 -14.83 1.34
N ARG A 163 -8.73 -13.67 0.68
CA ARG A 163 -7.58 -12.76 0.78
C ARG A 163 -7.97 -11.49 1.53
N VAL A 164 -8.26 -11.65 2.81
CA VAL A 164 -8.53 -10.55 3.75
C VAL A 164 -7.21 -9.84 4.10
N VAL A 165 -7.17 -8.54 3.86
CA VAL A 165 -6.06 -7.64 4.21
C VAL A 165 -6.20 -7.13 5.64
N ASP A 166 -7.42 -6.77 6.05
CA ASP A 166 -7.73 -6.42 7.43
C ASP A 166 -9.18 -6.81 7.73
N ALA A 167 -9.43 -7.41 8.90
CA ALA A 167 -10.74 -7.95 9.24
C ALA A 167 -11.71 -6.89 9.79
N SER A 168 -11.23 -5.70 10.17
CA SER A 168 -12.07 -4.68 10.80
C SER A 168 -11.53 -3.27 10.57
N ILE A 169 -12.05 -2.61 9.55
CA ILE A 169 -11.66 -1.23 9.17
C ILE A 169 -12.75 -0.18 9.37
N TYR A 170 -13.93 -0.59 9.86
CA TYR A 170 -15.02 0.35 10.08
C TYR A 170 -14.81 1.29 11.26
N ASP A 171 -15.34 2.49 11.11
CA ASP A 171 -15.49 3.50 12.15
C ASP A 171 -14.18 3.86 12.88
N ARG A 172 -13.05 3.69 12.21
CA ARG A 172 -11.72 4.04 12.71
C ARG A 172 -10.85 4.59 11.59
N TRP A 173 -9.89 5.42 11.97
CA TRP A 173 -8.78 5.74 11.09
C TRP A 173 -7.80 4.57 11.07
N PHE A 174 -7.34 4.18 9.88
CA PHE A 174 -6.26 3.22 9.69
C PHE A 174 -5.23 3.81 8.75
N LYS A 175 -3.94 3.60 9.06
CA LYS A 175 -2.86 3.98 8.16
C LYS A 175 -2.72 2.90 7.09
N LEU A 176 -2.84 3.28 5.82
CA LEU A 176 -2.65 2.39 4.69
C LEU A 176 -1.36 2.75 3.96
N ASN A 177 -0.48 1.76 3.78
CA ASN A 177 0.66 1.88 2.89
C ASN A 177 0.53 0.80 1.79
N VAL A 178 0.64 1.21 0.53
CA VAL A 178 0.64 0.30 -0.61
C VAL A 178 1.87 0.55 -1.44
N ILE A 179 2.73 -0.46 -1.55
CA ILE A 179 4.01 -0.40 -2.25
C ILE A 179 3.91 -1.25 -3.52
N HIS A 180 4.24 -0.64 -4.65
CA HIS A 180 4.35 -1.32 -5.94
C HIS A 180 5.82 -1.29 -6.39
N ASP A 181 6.45 -2.46 -6.43
CA ASP A 181 7.75 -2.66 -7.06
C ASP A 181 7.51 -3.11 -8.50
N VAL A 182 7.73 -2.20 -9.45
CA VAL A 182 7.44 -2.45 -10.86
C VAL A 182 8.40 -3.49 -11.45
N ALA A 183 9.68 -3.45 -11.06
CA ALA A 183 10.70 -4.35 -11.60
C ALA A 183 10.56 -5.76 -11.04
N ALA A 184 10.30 -5.88 -9.73
CA ALA A 184 10.03 -7.17 -9.08
C ALA A 184 8.61 -7.69 -9.37
N SER A 185 7.76 -6.89 -10.02
CA SER A 185 6.36 -7.20 -10.31
C SER A 185 5.61 -7.70 -9.07
N ASN A 186 5.64 -6.92 -8.00
CA ASN A 186 4.91 -7.23 -6.77
C ASN A 186 4.25 -6.00 -6.16
N VAL A 187 3.16 -6.25 -5.43
CA VAL A 187 2.49 -5.24 -4.60
C VAL A 187 2.42 -5.74 -3.18
N THR A 188 2.82 -4.90 -2.25
CA THR A 188 2.77 -5.17 -0.81
C THR A 188 1.89 -4.14 -0.11
N VAL A 189 1.01 -4.60 0.77
CA VAL A 189 0.07 -3.76 1.52
C VAL A 189 0.34 -3.88 3.01
N PHE A 190 0.38 -2.74 3.68
CA PHE A 190 0.45 -2.63 5.14
C PHE A 190 -0.75 -1.85 5.65
N VAL A 191 -1.27 -2.28 6.80
CA VAL A 191 -2.31 -1.57 7.55
C VAL A 191 -1.79 -1.36 8.96
N ASP A 192 -1.82 -0.11 9.43
CA ASP A 192 -1.32 0.30 10.74
C ASP A 192 0.12 -0.15 11.01
N GLY A 193 0.97 -0.05 9.98
CA GLY A 193 2.38 -0.46 10.04
C GLY A 193 2.63 -1.97 9.94
N GLN A 194 1.58 -2.80 9.97
CA GLN A 194 1.70 -4.25 9.89
C GLN A 194 1.58 -4.74 8.45
N HIS A 195 2.47 -5.66 8.05
CA HIS A 195 2.35 -6.36 6.76
C HIS A 195 1.05 -7.16 6.73
N ARG A 196 0.28 -7.01 5.65
CA ARG A 196 -1.02 -7.67 5.48
C ARG A 196 -1.11 -8.54 4.24
N LEU A 197 -0.44 -8.14 3.15
CA LEU A 197 -0.58 -8.79 1.87
C LEU A 197 0.67 -8.58 1.02
N THR A 198 1.12 -9.62 0.32
CA THR A 198 1.98 -9.50 -0.86
C THR A 198 1.36 -10.31 -1.99
N VAL A 199 1.22 -9.69 -3.15
CA VAL A 199 0.64 -10.29 -4.35
C VAL A 199 1.49 -9.95 -5.57
N PRO A 200 1.43 -10.77 -6.64
CA PRO A 200 2.03 -10.40 -7.91
C PRO A 200 1.45 -9.08 -8.42
N GLY A 201 2.32 -8.27 -9.03
CA GLY A 201 1.92 -7.20 -9.93
C GLY A 201 1.24 -7.77 -11.17
N ARG A 202 0.76 -6.90 -12.05
CA ARG A 202 0.02 -7.31 -13.27
C ARG A 202 0.63 -6.74 -14.55
N GLY A 203 1.94 -6.44 -14.53
CA GLY A 203 2.67 -5.88 -15.68
C GLY A 203 2.17 -4.47 -16.06
N GLY A 204 2.38 -4.07 -17.32
CA GLY A 204 1.97 -2.75 -17.83
C GLY A 204 3.03 -1.66 -17.60
N ASP A 205 2.96 -0.62 -18.42
CA ASP A 205 3.96 0.45 -18.52
C ASP A 205 3.45 1.82 -18.03
N SER A 206 2.24 1.88 -17.48
CA SER A 206 1.60 3.11 -17.05
C SER A 206 0.71 2.86 -15.84
N HIS A 207 1.19 3.28 -14.68
CA HIS A 207 0.55 3.06 -13.38
C HIS A 207 0.25 4.37 -12.66
N TYR A 208 -0.83 4.40 -11.89
CA TYR A 208 -1.12 5.51 -10.98
C TYR A 208 -2.03 5.07 -9.83
N PHE A 209 -1.94 5.79 -8.70
CA PHE A 209 -2.77 5.52 -7.53
C PHE A 209 -4.14 6.17 -7.63
N LYS A 210 -5.14 5.48 -7.11
CA LYS A 210 -6.47 6.01 -6.87
C LYS A 210 -6.93 5.67 -5.46
N PHE A 211 -7.73 6.54 -4.87
CA PHE A 211 -8.35 6.30 -3.57
C PHE A 211 -9.72 6.98 -3.52
N GLY A 212 -10.65 6.48 -2.72
CA GLY A 212 -12.01 7.02 -2.64
C GLY A 212 -13.07 5.97 -2.41
N VAL A 213 -14.18 6.07 -3.14
CA VAL A 213 -15.19 5.02 -3.24
C VAL A 213 -15.51 4.75 -4.71
N TYR A 214 -15.38 3.48 -5.09
CA TYR A 214 -15.78 2.98 -6.40
C TYR A 214 -16.62 1.72 -6.24
N GLY A 215 -17.93 1.83 -6.49
CA GLY A 215 -18.89 0.74 -6.36
C GLY A 215 -18.54 -0.47 -7.24
N GLN A 216 -18.62 -1.66 -6.65
CA GLN A 216 -18.30 -2.95 -7.25
C GLN A 216 -19.54 -3.83 -7.30
N ARG A 217 -19.83 -4.42 -8.46
CA ARG A 217 -21.08 -5.16 -8.69
C ARG A 217 -21.06 -6.59 -8.14
N ASN A 218 -19.89 -7.21 -7.99
CA ASN A 218 -19.76 -8.66 -7.83
C ASN A 218 -20.42 -9.21 -6.54
N ASN A 219 -20.36 -8.48 -5.42
CA ASN A 219 -20.90 -8.96 -4.14
C ASN A 219 -21.94 -7.99 -3.53
N GLY A 220 -22.65 -7.24 -4.38
CA GLY A 220 -23.66 -6.27 -3.98
C GLY A 220 -23.08 -4.99 -3.36
N MET A 221 -23.68 -3.85 -3.67
CA MET A 221 -23.32 -2.55 -3.11
C MET A 221 -24.29 -2.19 -1.98
N SER A 222 -23.78 -1.58 -0.90
CA SER A 222 -24.67 -0.87 0.03
C SER A 222 -25.32 0.32 -0.67
N TYR A 223 -26.49 0.75 -0.17
CA TYR A 223 -27.20 1.90 -0.73
C TYR A 223 -26.32 3.15 -0.77
N LEU A 224 -25.59 3.44 0.34
CA LEU A 224 -24.59 4.49 0.44
C LEU A 224 -23.22 3.85 0.69
N MET A 225 -22.22 4.29 -0.06
CA MET A 225 -20.81 3.92 0.13
C MET A 225 -20.02 5.19 0.37
N GLU A 226 -19.24 5.24 1.45
CA GLU A 226 -18.45 6.42 1.83
C GLU A 226 -17.03 6.01 2.24
N SER A 227 -16.07 6.88 1.92
CA SER A 227 -14.74 6.84 2.53
C SER A 227 -14.25 8.25 2.82
N ARG A 228 -13.38 8.36 3.82
CA ARG A 228 -12.70 9.59 4.19
C ARG A 228 -11.19 9.37 4.19
N TRP A 229 -10.45 10.35 3.71
CA TRP A 229 -9.01 10.26 3.54
C TRP A 229 -8.33 11.54 3.99
N ARG A 230 -7.21 11.40 4.71
CA ARG A 230 -6.34 12.52 5.12
C ARG A 230 -4.87 12.13 5.03
N ASP A 231 -4.02 13.15 5.00
CA ASP A 231 -2.56 13.02 4.97
C ASP A 231 -2.05 12.07 3.88
N VAL A 232 -2.65 12.13 2.70
CA VAL A 232 -2.27 11.30 1.54
C VAL A 232 -0.93 11.77 0.98
N LYS A 233 0.03 10.85 0.92
CA LYS A 233 1.39 11.07 0.41
C LYS A 233 1.74 9.99 -0.60
N VAL A 234 2.67 10.32 -1.50
CA VAL A 234 3.31 9.33 -2.38
C VAL A 234 4.81 9.47 -2.22
N PHE A 235 5.47 8.33 -2.20
CA PHE A 235 6.92 8.24 -2.17
C PHE A 235 7.42 7.37 -3.31
N ASN A 236 8.67 7.56 -3.71
CA ASN A 236 9.33 6.68 -4.64
C ASN A 236 10.79 6.41 -4.26
N ARG A 237 11.34 5.35 -4.83
CA ARG A 237 12.78 5.09 -4.88
C ARG A 237 13.13 4.34 -6.16
N ASP A 238 14.43 4.31 -6.47
CA ASP A 238 14.96 3.69 -7.68
C ASP A 238 14.38 4.26 -8.99
N VAL A 239 13.89 5.51 -8.93
CA VAL A 239 13.42 6.27 -10.08
C VAL A 239 14.54 7.18 -10.56
N LYS A 240 14.91 7.07 -11.85
CA LYS A 240 15.83 8.03 -12.48
C LYS A 240 15.08 9.35 -12.70
N VAL A 241 15.31 10.32 -11.82
CA VAL A 241 14.80 11.69 -11.99
C VAL A 241 15.66 12.41 -13.03
N PHE A 242 15.19 12.48 -14.27
CA PHE A 242 15.76 13.40 -15.25
C PHE A 242 15.24 14.80 -14.95
N LYS A 243 16.08 15.68 -14.37
CA LYS A 243 15.76 17.10 -14.28
C LYS A 243 15.57 17.65 -15.70
N SER A 244 14.41 18.23 -15.96
CA SER A 244 14.04 18.78 -17.26
C SER A 244 15.04 19.87 -17.71
N GLY A 245 15.52 19.77 -18.95
CA GLY A 245 16.20 20.88 -19.63
C GLY A 245 17.29 20.49 -20.63
N GLU A 246 18.33 19.77 -20.22
CA GLU A 246 19.54 19.64 -21.05
C GLU A 246 19.83 18.22 -21.57
N ALA A 247 19.44 17.18 -20.83
CA ALA A 247 19.79 15.81 -21.19
C ALA A 247 19.07 15.30 -22.44
N ARG A 248 17.77 15.64 -22.62
CA ARG A 248 16.98 15.16 -23.76
C ARG A 248 17.52 15.65 -25.10
N ALA A 249 18.12 16.83 -25.16
CA ALA A 249 18.73 17.36 -26.38
C ALA A 249 20.07 16.68 -26.70
N LYS A 250 20.86 16.31 -25.68
CA LYS A 250 22.12 15.57 -25.86
C LYS A 250 21.86 14.13 -26.29
N GLU A 251 20.95 13.41 -25.64
CA GLU A 251 20.62 12.04 -26.00
C GLU A 251 20.00 11.94 -27.39
N TRP A 252 19.10 12.85 -27.76
CA TRP A 252 18.50 12.85 -29.10
C TRP A 252 19.53 13.13 -30.21
N ARG A 253 20.52 13.98 -29.93
CA ARG A 253 21.66 14.21 -30.86
C ARG A 253 22.58 13.01 -30.95
N VAL A 254 22.86 12.31 -29.85
CA VAL A 254 23.68 11.09 -29.84
C VAL A 254 22.96 9.96 -30.57
N TYR A 255 21.66 9.76 -30.33
CA TYR A 255 20.87 8.74 -31.01
C TYR A 255 20.80 8.98 -32.53
N ASN A 256 20.55 10.23 -32.96
CA ASN A 256 20.57 10.57 -34.38
C ASN A 256 21.98 10.42 -34.99
N PHE A 257 23.04 10.78 -34.27
CA PHE A 257 24.41 10.62 -34.76
C PHE A 257 24.80 9.14 -34.92
N ILE A 258 24.44 8.28 -33.96
CA ILE A 258 24.65 6.83 -34.03
C ILE A 258 23.83 6.24 -35.17
N MET A 259 22.55 6.61 -35.32
CA MET A 259 21.72 6.11 -36.42
C MET A 259 22.25 6.54 -37.80
N ILE A 260 22.78 7.76 -37.93
CA ILE A 260 23.43 8.22 -39.17
C ILE A 260 24.70 7.41 -39.44
N ILE A 261 25.53 7.15 -38.43
CA ILE A 261 26.76 6.34 -38.59
C ILE A 261 26.42 4.89 -38.96
N VAL A 262 25.47 4.26 -38.26
CA VAL A 262 25.06 2.88 -38.55
C VAL A 262 24.48 2.77 -39.95
N THR A 263 23.65 3.73 -40.36
CA THR A 263 23.11 3.79 -41.74
C THR A 263 24.24 3.96 -42.76
N TYR A 264 25.19 4.87 -42.52
CA TYR A 264 26.34 5.08 -43.41
C TYR A 264 27.25 3.85 -43.53
N ILE A 265 27.47 3.12 -42.43
CA ILE A 265 28.26 1.89 -42.42
C ILE A 265 27.53 0.75 -43.16
N MET A 266 26.23 0.60 -42.94
CA MET A 266 25.40 -0.41 -43.63
C MET A 266 25.40 -0.21 -45.16
N PHE A 267 25.30 1.04 -45.64
CA PHE A 267 25.31 1.33 -47.08
C PHE A 267 26.70 1.19 -47.73
N LYS A 268 27.80 1.28 -46.97
CA LYS A 268 29.16 1.05 -47.48
C LYS A 268 29.56 -0.43 -47.56
N GLN A 269 28.80 -1.34 -46.96
CA GLN A 269 29.06 -2.79 -47.06
C GLN A 269 28.29 -3.48 -48.20
N ILE A 270 27.46 -2.73 -48.94
CA ILE A 270 26.61 -3.25 -50.04
C ILE A 270 27.06 -2.69 -51.41
N ALA A 271 28.22 -2.04 -51.50
CA ALA A 271 28.84 -1.57 -52.74
C ALA A 271 30.19 -2.26 -53.00
#